data_AF-A0A937LTH5-F1
#
_entry.id   AF-A0A937LTH5-F1
#
_cell.length_a   1.000
_cell.length_b   1.000
_cell.length_c   1.000
_cell.angle_alpha   90.00
_cell.angle_beta   90.00
_cell.angle_gamma   90.00
#
_symmetry.space_group_name_H-M   'P 1'
#
loop_
_entity.id
_entity.type
_entity.pdbx_description
1 polymer ?
#
loop_
_entity_poly.entity_id
_entity_poly.type
_entity_poly.pdbx_seq_one_letter_code
_entity_poly.pdbx_strand_id
1 'polypeptide(L)'
;SDDQKFAEGVPNIFYEDKYLMDMRIRRVEHPYAHSQKPGHRTSHVVSNVIITEINEPTGVIKCESRFHMVEYRLENQRYFGGKYSHTLKTQNNEYLIDLQRVDLANVEGPFDYVMQVWL
;
A
#
# COMPACT_ATOMS: atom_id res chain seq x y z
N SER A 1 10.99 8.47 -0.31
CA SER A 1 12.17 9.10 -0.93
C SER A 1 12.95 9.89 0.12
N ASP A 2 14.17 10.33 -0.21
CA ASP A 2 14.95 11.24 0.64
C ASP A 2 14.23 12.57 0.88
N ASP A 3 13.33 12.96 -0.03
CA ASP A 3 12.60 14.24 0.00
C ASP A 3 11.44 14.27 1.00
N GLN A 4 10.86 13.12 1.33
CA GLN A 4 9.74 13.02 2.29
C GLN A 4 10.04 12.02 3.41
N LYS A 5 10.51 12.55 4.55
CA LYS A 5 10.88 11.75 5.73
C LYS A 5 9.76 11.61 6.77
N PHE A 6 8.77 12.50 6.73
CA PHE A 6 7.62 12.50 7.64
C PHE A 6 6.32 12.41 6.84
N ALA A 7 5.27 11.86 7.44
CA ALA A 7 3.96 11.76 6.82
C ALA A 7 3.01 12.89 7.24
N GLU A 8 3.16 13.42 8.46
CA GLU A 8 2.33 14.52 8.95
C GLU A 8 2.71 15.86 8.32
N GLY A 9 1.71 16.70 8.03
CA GLY A 9 1.91 18.05 7.49
C GLY A 9 2.34 18.11 6.02
N VAL A 10 2.37 16.97 5.31
CA VAL A 10 2.70 16.90 3.88
C VAL A 10 1.58 16.23 3.08
N PRO A 11 1.48 16.51 1.77
CA PRO A 11 0.51 15.84 0.91
C PRO A 11 0.82 14.34 0.82
N ASN A 12 -0.17 13.49 1.12
CA ASN A 12 -0.09 12.04 0.94
C ASN A 12 -1.29 11.57 0.14
N ILE A 13 -1.10 10.58 -0.74
CA ILE A 13 -2.24 9.91 -1.39
C ILE A 13 -3.01 9.11 -0.34
N PHE A 14 -2.29 8.34 0.48
CA PHE A 14 -2.79 7.68 1.67
C PHE A 14 -1.90 7.98 2.87
N TYR A 15 -2.51 8.46 3.94
CA TYR A 15 -1.95 8.48 5.28
C TYR A 15 -3.07 8.05 6.23
N GLU A 16 -3.11 6.76 6.53
CA GLU A 16 -4.27 6.10 7.13
C GLU A 16 -3.84 5.34 8.39
N ASP A 17 -4.70 5.37 9.40
CA ASP A 17 -4.66 4.47 10.53
C ASP A 17 -5.64 3.30 10.32
N LYS A 18 -5.73 2.38 11.30
CA LYS A 18 -6.64 1.24 11.22
C LYS A 18 -8.12 1.64 11.08
N TYR A 19 -8.52 2.78 11.63
CA TYR A 19 -9.89 3.26 11.53
C TYR A 19 -10.22 3.70 10.10
N LEU A 20 -9.35 4.49 9.48
CA LEU A 20 -9.49 4.91 8.09
C LEU A 20 -9.41 3.71 7.14
N MET A 21 -8.56 2.73 7.44
CA MET A 21 -8.50 1.48 6.68
C MET A 21 -9.82 0.70 6.74
N ASP A 22 -10.41 0.54 7.93
CA ASP A 22 -11.71 -0.13 8.08
C ASP A 22 -12.81 0.60 7.31
N MET A 23 -12.85 1.94 7.36
CA MET A 23 -13.78 2.73 6.56
C MET A 23 -13.62 2.49 5.05
N ARG A 24 -12.38 2.40 4.56
CA ARG A 24 -12.11 2.13 3.15
C ARG A 24 -12.56 0.72 2.76
N ILE A 25 -12.26 -0.30 3.57
CA ILE A 25 -12.73 -1.68 3.35
C ILE A 25 -14.26 -1.68 3.24
N ARG A 26 -14.96 -1.13 4.22
CA ARG A 26 -16.43 -1.06 4.21
C ARG A 26 -16.97 -0.37 2.97
N ARG A 27 -16.33 0.71 2.50
CA ARG A 27 -16.74 1.42 1.28
C ARG A 27 -16.55 0.57 0.03
N VAL A 28 -15.41 -0.11 -0.10
CA VAL A 28 -15.09 -0.98 -1.25
C VAL A 28 -16.00 -2.20 -1.29
N GLU A 29 -16.33 -2.76 -0.13
CA GLU A 29 -17.15 -3.98 0.00
C GLU A 29 -18.66 -3.69 0.08
N HIS A 30 -19.08 -2.43 0.19
CA HIS A 30 -20.49 -2.11 0.42
C HIS A 30 -21.38 -2.61 -0.74
N PRO A 31 -22.43 -3.42 -0.45
CA PRO A 31 -23.22 -4.09 -1.50
C PRO A 31 -23.94 -3.12 -2.45
N TYR A 32 -24.22 -1.90 -1.98
CA TYR A 32 -24.87 -0.84 -2.75
C TYR A 32 -23.91 0.25 -3.24
N ALA A 33 -22.60 0.07 -3.13
CA ALA A 33 -21.65 0.99 -3.74
C ALA A 33 -21.61 0.76 -5.26
N HIS A 34 -22.61 1.28 -5.98
CA HIS A 34 -22.72 1.14 -7.43
C HIS A 34 -21.48 1.70 -8.14
N SER A 35 -20.88 2.77 -7.62
CA SER A 35 -19.63 3.33 -8.15
C SER A 35 -18.41 2.42 -7.98
N GLN A 36 -18.50 1.38 -7.14
CA GLN A 36 -17.47 0.35 -6.96
C GLN A 36 -17.70 -0.88 -7.86
N LYS A 37 -18.82 -0.97 -8.57
CA LYS A 37 -19.01 -1.96 -9.65
C LYS A 37 -18.44 -1.40 -10.95
N PRO A 38 -17.65 -2.15 -11.73
CA PRO A 38 -17.06 -3.48 -11.48
C PRO A 38 -15.89 -3.43 -10.49
N GLY A 39 -15.71 -4.52 -9.75
CA GLY A 39 -14.70 -4.62 -8.69
C GLY A 39 -13.26 -4.47 -9.20
N HIS A 40 -12.35 -4.15 -8.29
CA HIS A 40 -10.93 -4.01 -8.58
C HIS A 40 -10.33 -5.38 -8.85
N ARG A 41 -9.75 -5.57 -10.04
CA ARG A 41 -8.95 -6.76 -10.35
C ARG A 41 -7.49 -6.37 -10.31
N THR A 42 -6.76 -6.90 -9.34
CA THR A 42 -5.37 -6.52 -9.12
C THR A 42 -4.44 -7.72 -9.22
N SER A 43 -3.22 -7.46 -9.67
CA SER A 43 -2.11 -8.42 -9.64
C SER A 43 -0.89 -7.71 -9.08
N HIS A 44 -0.37 -8.20 -7.96
CA HIS A 44 0.78 -7.62 -7.27
C HIS A 44 1.96 -8.57 -7.41
N VAL A 45 3.03 -8.10 -8.06
CA VAL A 45 4.32 -8.78 -8.12
C VAL A 45 5.26 -8.05 -7.19
N VAL A 46 5.73 -8.74 -6.15
CA VAL A 46 6.71 -8.22 -5.19
C VAL A 46 8.00 -8.98 -5.37
N SER A 47 9.11 -8.25 -5.48
CA SER A 47 10.43 -8.81 -5.70
C SER A 47 11.51 -7.95 -5.03
N ASN A 48 12.76 -8.39 -5.12
CA ASN A 48 13.92 -7.68 -4.58
C ASN A 48 13.73 -7.35 -3.08
N VAL A 49 13.21 -8.32 -2.33
CA VAL A 49 12.97 -8.19 -0.89
C VAL A 49 14.31 -8.19 -0.17
N ILE A 50 14.55 -7.14 0.61
CA ILE A 50 15.76 -6.95 1.42
C ILE A 50 15.32 -6.70 2.86
N ILE A 51 15.79 -7.54 3.77
CA ILE A 51 15.65 -7.26 5.20
C ILE A 51 16.74 -6.26 5.58
N THR A 52 16.35 -5.10 6.10
CA THR A 52 17.26 -4.02 6.47
C THR A 52 17.59 -4.00 7.95
N GLU A 53 16.69 -4.52 8.80
CA GLU A 53 16.88 -4.61 10.24
C GLU A 53 16.07 -5.79 10.81
N ILE A 54 16.67 -6.53 11.76
CA ILE A 54 15.98 -7.50 12.60
C ILE A 54 16.28 -7.17 14.07
N ASN A 55 15.23 -6.96 14.85
CA ASN A 55 15.31 -6.78 16.30
C ASN A 55 14.59 -7.94 16.97
N GLU A 56 15.32 -9.02 17.26
CA GLU A 56 14.77 -10.23 17.87
C GLU A 56 14.10 -9.97 19.23
N PRO A 57 14.68 -9.17 20.16
CA PRO A 57 14.05 -8.91 21.46
C PRO A 57 12.66 -8.29 21.38
N THR A 58 12.42 -7.42 20.40
CA THR A 58 11.12 -6.75 20.22
C THR A 58 10.23 -7.42 19.17
N GLY A 59 10.80 -8.36 18.40
CA GLY A 59 10.12 -9.01 17.28
C GLY A 59 9.88 -8.08 16.08
N VAL A 60 10.60 -6.97 15.98
CA VAL A 60 10.45 -5.99 14.90
C VAL A 60 11.40 -6.34 13.75
N ILE A 61 10.87 -6.32 12.53
CA ILE A 61 11.64 -6.50 11.30
C ILE A 61 11.37 -5.33 10.37
N LYS A 62 12.41 -4.74 9.82
CA LYS A 62 12.27 -3.77 8.73
C LYS A 62 12.73 -4.40 7.44
N CYS A 63 11.95 -4.22 6.39
CA CYS A 63 12.29 -4.70 5.07
C CYS A 63 11.86 -3.71 3.98
N GLU A 64 12.55 -3.80 2.85
CA GLU A 64 12.20 -3.07 1.64
C GLU A 64 11.99 -4.05 0.49
N SER A 65 11.14 -3.69 -0.46
CA SER A 65 10.91 -4.48 -1.66
C SER A 65 10.53 -3.60 -2.84
N ARG A 66 10.64 -4.14 -4.05
CA ARG A 66 10.13 -3.53 -5.26
C ARG A 66 8.82 -4.19 -5.64
N PHE A 67 7.92 -3.39 -6.22
CA PHE A 67 6.64 -3.91 -6.67
C PHE A 67 6.30 -3.44 -8.07
N HIS A 68 5.53 -4.30 -8.75
CA HIS A 68 4.69 -3.94 -9.88
C HIS A 68 3.27 -4.38 -9.57
N MET A 69 2.33 -3.45 -9.66
CA MET A 69 0.92 -3.70 -9.45
C MET A 69 0.17 -3.32 -10.72
N VAL A 70 -0.62 -4.25 -11.22
CA VAL A 70 -1.55 -4.02 -12.32
C VAL A 70 -2.96 -3.96 -11.75
N GLU A 71 -3.70 -2.91 -12.09
CA GLU A 71 -5.14 -2.84 -11.85
C GLU A 71 -5.88 -2.85 -13.18
N TYR A 72 -6.87 -3.73 -13.31
CA TYR A 72 -7.87 -3.64 -14.38
C TYR A 72 -9.22 -3.23 -13.80
N ARG A 73 -9.80 -2.16 -14.34
CA ARG A 73 -11.13 -1.67 -13.96
C ARG A 73 -11.75 -0.83 -15.06
N LEU A 74 -13.07 -0.97 -15.28
CA LEU A 74 -13.83 -0.21 -16.28
C LEU A 74 -13.16 -0.21 -17.67
N GLU A 75 -12.74 -1.39 -18.12
CA GLU A 75 -12.05 -1.58 -19.41
C GLU A 75 -10.70 -0.85 -19.55
N ASN A 76 -10.19 -0.28 -18.46
CA ASN A 76 -8.89 0.38 -18.40
C ASN A 76 -7.91 -0.44 -17.56
N GLN A 77 -6.63 -0.40 -17.94
CA GLN A 77 -5.54 -1.03 -17.22
C GLN A 77 -4.54 0.02 -16.76
N ARG A 78 -4.30 0.05 -15.44
CA ARG A 78 -3.34 0.95 -14.80
C ARG A 78 -2.18 0.14 -14.25
N TYR A 79 -1.00 0.75 -14.31
CA TYR A 79 0.25 0.15 -13.84
C TYR A 79 0.85 1.04 -12.77
N PHE A 80 1.18 0.43 -11.65
CA PHE A 80 1.87 1.07 -10.56
C PHE A 80 3.17 0.32 -10.33
N GLY A 81 4.22 1.06 -10.03
CA GLY A 81 5.50 0.49 -9.69
C GLY A 81 6.21 1.37 -8.70
N GLY A 82 7.03 0.77 -7.85
CA GLY A 82 7.68 1.53 -6.80
C GLY A 82 8.42 0.68 -5.80
N LYS A 83 8.56 1.24 -4.60
CA LYS A 83 9.18 0.60 -3.46
C LYS A 83 8.18 0.51 -2.32
N TYR A 84 8.15 -0.65 -1.65
CA TYR A 84 7.60 -0.74 -0.31
C TYR A 84 8.71 -0.64 0.72
N SER A 85 8.42 0.05 1.81
CA SER A 85 9.17 -0.06 3.06
C SER A 85 8.19 -0.50 4.14
N HIS A 86 8.46 -1.65 4.77
CA HIS A 86 7.62 -2.24 5.79
C HIS A 86 8.33 -2.27 7.14
N THR A 87 7.58 -1.97 8.20
CA THR A 87 7.87 -2.42 9.55
C THR A 87 6.91 -3.55 9.86
N LEU A 88 7.46 -4.73 10.10
CA LEU A 88 6.72 -5.93 10.48
C LEU A 88 6.93 -6.21 11.97
N LYS A 89 5.91 -6.79 12.61
CA LYS A 89 5.98 -7.25 13.98
C LYS A 89 5.62 -8.73 14.05
N THR A 90 6.47 -9.51 14.71
CA THR A 90 6.17 -10.92 14.97
C THR A 90 5.21 -11.05 16.14
N GLN A 91 4.10 -11.77 15.95
CA GLN A 91 3.16 -12.11 17.00
C GLN A 91 2.62 -13.52 16.75
N ASN A 92 2.63 -14.39 17.75
CA ASN A 92 2.10 -15.76 17.65
C ASN A 92 2.62 -16.55 16.43
N ASN A 93 3.91 -16.40 16.12
CA ASN A 93 4.56 -17.02 14.95
C ASN A 93 4.02 -16.55 13.58
N GLU A 94 3.37 -15.39 13.54
CA GLU A 94 2.89 -14.69 12.35
C GLU A 94 3.61 -13.33 12.20
N TYR A 95 3.58 -12.77 10.99
CA TYR A 95 4.04 -11.41 10.71
C TYR A 95 2.86 -10.49 10.47
N LEU A 96 2.77 -9.43 11.26
CA LEU A 96 1.79 -8.36 11.08
C LEU A 96 2.49 -7.13 10.51
N ILE A 97 1.81 -6.43 9.62
CA ILE A 97 2.26 -5.12 9.14
C ILE A 97 1.95 -4.09 10.23
N ASP A 98 2.99 -3.57 10.86
CA ASP A 98 2.90 -2.45 11.79
C ASP A 98 2.91 -1.11 11.04
N LEU A 99 3.70 -1.03 9.96
CA LEU A 99 3.73 0.09 9.03
C LEU A 99 4.01 -0.39 7.61
N GLN A 100 3.29 0.16 6.63
CA GLN A 100 3.61 0.05 5.21
C GLN A 100 3.70 1.45 4.61
N ARG A 101 4.84 1.77 4.00
CA ARG A 101 5.03 2.96 3.17
C ARG A 101 5.18 2.53 1.72
N VAL A 102 4.48 3.23 0.83
CA VAL A 102 4.58 3.06 -0.62
C VAL A 102 5.22 4.30 -1.22
N ASP A 103 6.38 4.16 -1.84
CA ASP A 103 6.98 5.20 -2.67
C ASP A 103 6.74 4.84 -4.16
N LEU A 104 5.86 5.59 -4.82
CA LEU A 104 5.56 5.42 -6.25
C LEU A 104 6.70 5.94 -7.12
N ALA A 105 7.05 5.19 -8.17
CA ALA A 105 8.06 5.63 -9.14
C ALA A 105 7.59 6.84 -9.97
N ASN A 106 6.28 6.99 -10.18
CA ASN A 106 5.66 8.06 -10.96
C ASN A 106 4.76 8.95 -10.07
N VAL A 107 5.25 9.39 -8.92
CA VAL A 107 4.44 10.15 -7.95
C VAL A 107 3.84 11.45 -8.52
N GLU A 108 4.55 12.11 -9.45
CA GLU A 108 4.09 13.33 -10.14
C GLU A 108 3.26 13.03 -11.41
N GLY A 109 3.14 11.75 -11.77
CA GLY A 109 2.42 11.33 -12.97
C GLY A 109 0.91 11.55 -12.85
N PRO A 110 0.21 11.69 -13.98
CA PRO A 110 -1.24 11.79 -13.98
C PRO A 110 -1.87 10.48 -13.48
N PHE A 111 -2.79 10.60 -12.53
CA PHE A 111 -3.68 9.52 -12.11
C PHE A 111 -5.12 9.94 -12.41
N ASP A 112 -5.84 9.15 -13.23
CA ASP A 112 -7.22 9.47 -13.66
C ASP A 112 -8.19 9.66 -12.50
N TYR A 113 -7.97 8.95 -11.39
CA TYR A 113 -8.70 9.08 -10.15
C TYR A 113 -7.86 8.58 -8.97
N VAL A 114 -8.17 9.10 -7.77
CA VAL A 114 -7.54 8.68 -6.51
C VAL A 114 -7.70 7.18 -6.33
N MET A 115 -6.60 6.50 -6.02
CA MET A 115 -6.58 5.07 -5.76
C MET A 115 -7.64 4.68 -4.73
N GLN A 116 -8.46 3.67 -5.07
CA GLN A 116 -9.56 3.23 -4.22
C GLN A 116 -9.16 2.06 -3.34
N VAL A 117 -8.23 1.23 -3.82
CA VAL A 117 -7.59 0.10 -3.11
C VAL A 117 -6.12 0.39 -2.86
N TRP A 118 -5.52 -0.30 -1.89
CA TRP A 118 -4.10 -0.18 -1.59
C TRP A 118 -3.24 -0.81 -2.69
N LEU A 119 -2.08 -0.21 -2.90
CA LEU A 119 -1.02 -0.76 -3.75
C LEU A 119 -0.20 -1.78 -2.99
#